data_AF-Q12X07-F1
#
_entry.id   AF-Q12X07-F1
#
_cell.length_a   1.000
_cell.length_b   1.000
_cell.length_c   1.000
_cell.angle_alpha   90.00
_cell.angle_beta   90.00
_cell.angle_gamma   90.00
#
_symmetry.space_group_name_H-M   'P 1'
#
loop_
_entity.id
_entity.type
_entity.pdbx_description
1 polymer ?
#
loop_
_entity_poly.entity_id
_entity_poly.type
_entity_poly.pdbx_seq_one_letter_code
_entity_poly.pdbx_strand_id
1 'polypeptide(L)'
;MLVFISLILVAGICSADSVKVRGTILDSGNVSSIAWDGSNWNALYFALNDVGSNTESLCYENIDPENPAIGVTPDNNIIDKKELIYRTHTYHKKYKLSAKTDANAVSTYSVIPLFSKKYIAVNNDASKMTTLIKEQGGGAEKTLKEGESWDLGNDYSLKLNQLDADAGKAFVILYKDGIELDSDVLDMDGTDDDRAFIVKDDLAGIDDLVYFVTYLENTFKSTSESFAILKYTWLIDKDNVITIKKGDKFGLLKCKDVSENWINMSNDVVITLEMDNTVYFTDDWYFQTSKASKGTNGGYLFYPAMEVIFEMENENVVEFSSSPESDPELVNEAASQAKAAVIEDAAPESSSIGANSANYEPAEEIRSSASIPGFLSMTAIASLVFALFILKCRVD
;
A
#
# COMPACT_ATOMS: atom_id res chain seq x y z
N MET A 1 -20.77 -23.64 -51.57
CA MET A 1 -19.36 -23.56 -51.16
C MET A 1 -19.27 -22.61 -49.99
N LEU A 2 -19.27 -23.11 -48.75
CA LEU A 2 -19.05 -22.28 -47.56
C LEU A 2 -17.54 -22.20 -47.29
N VAL A 3 -17.03 -21.00 -47.05
CA VAL A 3 -15.66 -20.79 -46.59
C VAL A 3 -15.70 -20.61 -45.08
N PHE A 4 -15.05 -21.51 -44.34
CA PHE A 4 -14.80 -21.32 -42.92
C PHE A 4 -13.55 -20.44 -42.75
N ILE A 5 -13.72 -19.25 -42.20
CA ILE A 5 -12.60 -18.42 -41.74
C ILE A 5 -12.30 -18.84 -40.30
N SER A 6 -11.13 -19.46 -40.09
CA SER A 6 -10.65 -19.80 -38.75
C SER A 6 -10.02 -18.57 -38.12
N LEU A 7 -10.68 -18.00 -37.10
CA LEU A 7 -10.12 -16.91 -36.30
C LEU A 7 -9.11 -17.49 -35.31
N ILE A 8 -7.82 -17.28 -35.56
CA ILE A 8 -6.76 -17.65 -34.63
C ILE A 8 -6.65 -16.54 -33.58
N LEU A 9 -7.18 -16.78 -32.38
CA LEU A 9 -6.89 -15.98 -31.20
C LEU A 9 -5.45 -16.26 -30.76
N VAL A 10 -4.53 -15.35 -31.11
CA VAL A 10 -3.21 -15.31 -30.51
C VAL A 10 -3.36 -14.70 -29.12
N ALA A 11 -3.33 -15.54 -28.08
CA ALA A 11 -3.20 -15.04 -26.72
C ALA A 11 -1.80 -14.42 -26.58
N GLY A 12 -1.74 -13.09 -26.52
CA GLY A 12 -0.51 -12.38 -26.18
C GLY A 12 -0.10 -12.78 -24.76
N ILE A 13 1.13 -13.29 -24.62
CA ILE A 13 1.73 -13.51 -23.29
C ILE A 13 2.03 -12.11 -22.74
N CYS A 14 1.17 -11.61 -21.86
CA CYS A 14 1.49 -10.42 -21.08
C CYS A 14 2.57 -10.81 -20.07
N SER A 15 3.82 -10.41 -20.34
CA SER A 15 4.89 -10.50 -19.36
C SER A 15 4.71 -9.31 -18.41
N ALA A 16 4.08 -9.54 -17.26
CA ALA A 16 4.06 -8.55 -16.21
C ALA A 16 5.44 -8.51 -15.55
N ASP A 17 6.13 -7.37 -15.63
CA ASP A 17 7.40 -7.19 -14.93
C ASP A 17 7.15 -7.10 -13.43
N SER A 18 7.95 -7.82 -12.62
CA SER A 18 7.92 -7.73 -11.17
C SER A 18 9.21 -7.13 -10.60
N VAL A 19 9.08 -6.37 -9.51
CA VAL A 19 10.21 -5.80 -8.76
C VAL A 19 10.17 -6.31 -7.33
N LYS A 20 11.27 -6.94 -6.90
CA LYS A 20 11.44 -7.39 -5.51
C LYS A 20 11.80 -6.23 -4.58
N VAL A 21 10.96 -5.99 -3.59
CA VAL A 21 11.20 -5.01 -2.51
C VAL A 21 11.63 -5.77 -1.24
N ARG A 22 12.95 -5.83 -1.00
CA ARG A 22 13.54 -6.57 0.13
C ARG A 22 13.91 -5.69 1.33
N GLY A 23 13.95 -6.31 2.50
CA GLY A 23 14.56 -5.76 3.70
C GLY A 23 16.09 -5.86 3.71
N THR A 24 16.68 -5.28 4.75
CA THR A 24 18.09 -5.49 5.12
C THR A 24 18.36 -6.97 5.37
N ILE A 25 19.50 -7.44 4.86
CA ILE A 25 19.96 -8.82 5.00
C ILE A 25 20.55 -9.00 6.39
N LEU A 26 20.10 -10.04 7.10
CA LEU A 26 20.65 -10.47 8.38
C LEU A 26 21.47 -11.75 8.20
N ASP A 27 22.49 -11.92 9.05
CA ASP A 27 23.34 -13.10 9.12
C ASP A 27 23.00 -13.86 10.41
N SER A 28 22.45 -15.07 10.30
CA SER A 28 22.01 -15.85 11.46
C SER A 28 23.15 -16.25 12.41
N GLY A 29 24.41 -16.17 11.98
CA GLY A 29 25.57 -16.39 12.83
C GLY A 29 26.20 -15.13 13.43
N ASN A 30 25.65 -13.95 13.12
CA ASN A 30 26.09 -12.64 13.61
C ASN A 30 24.93 -11.64 13.66
N VAL A 31 23.88 -11.99 14.41
CA VAL A 31 22.69 -11.14 14.60
C VAL A 31 22.34 -11.04 16.09
N SER A 32 22.12 -9.83 16.59
CA SER A 32 21.73 -9.54 17.97
C SER A 32 20.22 -9.35 18.15
N SER A 33 19.52 -8.93 17.10
CA SER A 33 18.06 -8.87 17.02
C SER A 33 17.60 -9.00 15.57
N ILE A 34 16.45 -9.64 15.38
CA ILE A 34 15.85 -9.88 14.06
C ILE A 34 14.60 -9.01 13.99
N ALA A 35 14.70 -7.85 13.35
CA ALA A 35 13.62 -6.88 13.25
C ALA A 35 13.72 -6.03 11.99
N TRP A 36 12.56 -5.83 11.35
CA TRP A 36 12.38 -4.93 10.23
C TRP A 36 11.26 -3.93 10.49
N ASP A 37 11.47 -2.71 10.02
CA ASP A 37 10.53 -1.60 10.04
C ASP A 37 10.68 -0.79 8.74
N GLY A 38 9.94 0.30 8.58
CA GLY A 38 10.02 1.15 7.39
C GLY A 38 11.40 1.77 7.13
N SER A 39 12.32 1.78 8.11
CA SER A 39 13.69 2.30 7.93
C SER A 39 14.63 1.32 7.25
N ASN A 40 14.33 0.02 7.29
CA ASN A 40 15.21 -1.04 6.80
C ASN A 40 14.51 -2.08 5.90
N TRP A 41 13.20 -1.96 5.69
CA TRP A 41 12.43 -2.71 4.70
C TRP A 41 11.39 -1.83 4.00
N ASN A 42 11.73 -1.37 2.80
CA ASN A 42 10.94 -0.40 2.01
C ASN A 42 9.56 -0.91 1.55
N ALA A 43 9.17 -2.15 1.87
CA ALA A 43 7.80 -2.62 1.69
C ALA A 43 6.88 -2.11 2.81
N LEU A 44 7.40 -1.88 4.01
CA LEU A 44 6.65 -1.33 5.13
C LEU A 44 6.43 0.17 4.93
N TYR A 45 5.25 0.65 5.27
CA TYR A 45 4.90 2.05 5.04
C TYR A 45 5.73 3.00 5.92
N PHE A 46 6.38 3.98 5.28
CA PHE A 46 7.04 5.08 5.98
C PHE A 46 6.96 6.37 5.16
N ALA A 47 6.20 7.36 5.64
CA ALA A 47 6.03 8.64 4.98
C ALA A 47 6.95 9.70 5.60
N LEU A 48 8.01 10.07 4.87
CA LEU A 48 9.08 11.00 5.34
C LEU A 48 8.59 12.33 5.94
N ASN A 49 7.44 12.84 5.51
CA ASN A 49 6.87 14.12 5.95
C ASN A 49 5.74 13.97 6.99
N ASP A 50 5.38 12.73 7.37
CA ASP A 50 4.38 12.43 8.38
C ASP A 50 5.09 11.91 9.65
N VAL A 51 5.11 12.72 10.70
CA VAL A 51 5.75 12.38 11.99
C VAL A 51 5.09 11.14 12.61
N GLY A 52 5.92 10.15 12.97
CA GLY A 52 5.45 8.92 13.59
C GLY A 52 4.82 7.92 12.62
N SER A 53 5.00 8.07 11.31
CA SER A 53 4.42 7.19 10.29
C SER A 53 5.09 5.83 10.10
N ASN A 54 6.31 5.63 10.62
CA ASN A 54 6.95 4.32 10.71
C ASN A 54 6.29 3.54 11.86
N THR A 55 5.19 2.85 11.56
CA THR A 55 4.37 2.15 12.56
C THR A 55 4.26 0.65 12.34
N GLU A 56 4.53 0.16 11.13
CA GLU A 56 4.62 -1.28 10.84
C GLU A 56 5.98 -1.84 11.24
N SER A 57 5.99 -3.03 11.83
CA SER A 57 7.21 -3.79 12.08
C SER A 57 6.98 -5.29 11.99
N LEU A 58 8.02 -6.01 11.59
CA LEU A 58 8.11 -7.46 11.58
C LEU A 58 9.34 -7.86 12.40
N CYS A 59 9.17 -8.58 13.49
CA CYS A 59 10.28 -9.02 14.34
C CYS A 59 10.17 -10.51 14.70
N TYR A 60 11.31 -11.09 15.05
CA TYR A 60 11.40 -12.41 15.67
C TYR A 60 11.74 -12.27 17.14
N GLU A 61 10.94 -12.89 18.00
CA GLU A 61 11.17 -13.01 19.44
C GLU A 61 11.15 -14.49 19.80
N ASN A 62 12.27 -15.04 20.28
CA ASN A 62 12.33 -16.41 20.76
C ASN A 62 11.58 -16.54 22.08
N ILE A 63 10.43 -17.22 22.08
CA ILE A 63 9.58 -17.43 23.26
C ILE A 63 9.64 -18.86 23.79
N ASP A 64 10.11 -19.81 22.98
CA ASP A 64 10.31 -21.19 23.43
C ASP A 64 11.73 -21.37 24.00
N PRO A 65 11.89 -21.72 25.30
CA PRO A 65 13.20 -21.98 25.87
C PRO A 65 13.77 -23.36 25.51
N GLU A 66 12.98 -24.26 24.90
CA GLU A 66 13.42 -25.60 24.50
C GLU A 66 14.15 -25.61 23.15
N ASN A 67 13.79 -24.68 22.24
CA ASN A 67 14.45 -24.49 20.95
C ASN A 67 15.47 -23.33 21.01
N PRO A 68 16.73 -23.49 20.56
CA PRO A 68 17.71 -22.41 20.58
C PRO A 68 17.39 -21.30 19.59
N ALA A 69 17.39 -20.04 20.04
CA ALA A 69 17.07 -18.89 19.19
C ALA A 69 17.92 -18.78 17.92
N ILE A 70 17.31 -18.33 16.82
CA ILE A 70 18.05 -17.86 15.63
C ILE A 70 18.97 -16.71 16.07
N GLY A 71 20.27 -16.80 15.76
CA GLY A 71 21.32 -15.92 16.29
C GLY A 71 22.17 -16.53 17.40
N VAL A 72 21.61 -17.46 18.19
CA VAL A 72 22.35 -18.21 19.25
C VAL A 72 22.91 -19.51 18.70
N THR A 73 22.13 -20.21 17.87
CA THR A 73 22.57 -21.39 17.11
C THR A 73 22.52 -21.01 15.63
N PRO A 74 23.68 -20.73 14.98
CA PRO A 74 23.72 -20.11 13.66
C PRO A 74 22.99 -20.86 12.54
N ASP A 75 22.92 -22.18 12.64
CA ASP A 75 22.25 -23.06 11.69
C ASP A 75 20.77 -23.33 12.02
N ASN A 76 20.24 -22.87 13.17
CA ASN A 76 18.80 -22.97 13.41
C ASN A 76 18.03 -22.11 12.40
N ASN A 77 17.13 -22.76 11.67
CA ASN A 77 16.28 -22.18 10.64
C ASN A 77 14.77 -22.31 10.97
N ILE A 78 14.43 -22.68 12.21
CA ILE A 78 13.05 -22.86 12.68
C ILE A 78 12.60 -21.60 13.43
N ILE A 79 11.42 -21.11 13.07
CA ILE A 79 10.66 -20.08 13.79
C ILE A 79 9.44 -20.77 14.40
N ASP A 80 9.38 -20.83 15.73
CA ASP A 80 8.27 -21.50 16.40
C ASP A 80 6.98 -20.68 16.42
N LYS A 81 5.89 -21.35 16.80
CA LYS A 81 4.56 -20.75 16.80
C LYS A 81 4.50 -19.54 17.74
N LYS A 82 4.19 -18.38 17.14
CA LYS A 82 4.09 -17.00 17.69
C LYS A 82 5.40 -16.21 17.72
N GLU A 83 6.53 -16.78 17.29
CA GLU A 83 7.83 -16.09 17.34
C GLU A 83 8.02 -15.05 16.23
N LEU A 84 7.42 -15.25 15.05
CA LEU A 84 7.34 -14.22 14.02
C LEU A 84 6.15 -13.30 14.32
N ILE A 85 6.45 -12.08 14.71
CA ILE A 85 5.49 -11.09 15.20
C ILE A 85 5.41 -9.93 14.21
N TYR A 86 4.20 -9.61 13.77
CA TYR A 86 3.89 -8.41 13.00
C TYR A 86 3.07 -7.45 13.86
N ARG A 87 3.50 -6.20 13.93
CA ARG A 87 2.86 -5.12 14.70
C ARG A 87 2.58 -3.95 13.77
N THR A 88 1.42 -3.34 13.92
CA THR A 88 1.14 -2.00 13.38
C THR A 88 0.36 -1.17 14.39
N HIS A 89 0.53 0.15 14.33
CA HIS A 89 -0.24 1.10 15.13
C HIS A 89 -0.65 2.33 14.33
N THR A 90 -1.67 3.04 14.83
CA THR A 90 -2.11 4.29 14.24
C THR A 90 -1.08 5.40 14.46
N TYR A 91 -1.03 6.36 13.54
CA TYR A 91 -0.46 7.69 13.76
C TYR A 91 -1.46 8.77 13.32
N HIS A 92 -1.37 9.98 13.87
CA HIS A 92 -2.35 11.03 13.61
C HIS A 92 -1.86 12.03 12.56
N LYS A 93 -2.75 12.44 11.68
CA LYS A 93 -2.56 13.58 10.77
C LYS A 93 -3.60 14.65 11.06
N LYS A 94 -3.22 15.92 10.96
CA LYS A 94 -4.18 17.02 10.99
C LYS A 94 -4.92 17.12 9.65
N TYR A 95 -6.21 17.43 9.70
CA TYR A 95 -6.94 17.88 8.52
C TYR A 95 -6.27 19.15 7.95
N LYS A 96 -6.25 19.32 6.63
CA LYS A 96 -5.63 20.51 6.04
C LYS A 96 -6.38 21.79 6.38
N LEU A 97 -7.71 21.69 6.53
CA LEU A 97 -8.61 22.75 6.99
C LEU A 97 -8.08 23.38 8.30
N SER A 98 -8.13 22.65 9.42
CA SER A 98 -7.66 23.11 10.73
C SER A 98 -6.13 23.15 10.91
N ALA A 99 -5.37 22.91 9.83
CA ALA A 99 -3.93 23.17 9.77
C ALA A 99 -3.57 24.44 8.96
N LYS A 100 -4.56 25.09 8.34
CA LYS A 100 -4.40 26.25 7.44
C LYS A 100 -5.39 27.39 7.67
N THR A 101 -6.40 27.17 8.49
CA THR A 101 -7.50 28.08 8.83
C THR A 101 -7.75 28.00 10.35
N ASP A 102 -8.58 28.88 10.88
CA ASP A 102 -9.00 28.87 12.29
C ASP A 102 -10.24 27.98 12.54
N ALA A 103 -10.70 27.22 11.53
CA ALA A 103 -11.78 26.24 11.65
C ALA A 103 -11.45 25.17 12.72
N ASN A 104 -12.46 24.80 13.50
CA ASN A 104 -12.32 23.90 14.65
C ASN A 104 -13.26 22.67 14.62
N ALA A 105 -14.20 22.62 13.67
CA ALA A 105 -15.15 21.50 13.53
C ALA A 105 -14.48 20.13 13.26
N VAL A 106 -13.24 20.10 12.78
CA VAL A 106 -12.38 18.91 12.67
C VAL A 106 -10.96 19.21 13.15
N SER A 107 -10.22 18.21 13.63
CA SER A 107 -8.86 18.39 14.19
C SER A 107 -7.83 17.42 13.59
N THR A 108 -7.97 16.13 13.87
CA THR A 108 -7.09 15.06 13.37
C THR A 108 -7.87 13.85 12.91
N TYR A 109 -7.29 13.11 11.96
CA TYR A 109 -7.70 11.75 11.59
C TYR A 109 -6.55 10.78 11.85
N SER A 110 -6.88 9.51 12.05
CA SER A 110 -5.91 8.46 12.34
C SER A 110 -5.61 7.64 11.10
N VAL A 111 -4.32 7.50 10.77
CA VAL A 111 -3.83 6.65 9.68
C VAL A 111 -3.29 5.37 10.28
N ILE A 112 -3.64 4.23 9.71
CA ILE A 112 -3.05 2.93 10.02
C ILE A 112 -2.53 2.29 8.73
N PRO A 113 -1.21 2.06 8.62
CA PRO A 113 -0.68 1.21 7.57
C PRO A 113 -0.81 -0.26 7.97
N LEU A 114 -1.15 -1.10 7.00
CA LEU A 114 -1.37 -2.53 7.20
C LEU A 114 -0.95 -3.27 5.91
N PHE A 115 0.02 -4.17 6.03
CA PHE A 115 0.60 -4.93 4.93
C PHE A 115 0.93 -4.05 3.71
N SER A 116 1.82 -3.07 3.91
CA SER A 116 2.27 -2.09 2.90
C SER A 116 1.21 -1.08 2.43
N LYS A 117 -0.06 -1.23 2.82
CA LYS A 117 -1.18 -0.40 2.36
C LYS A 117 -1.62 0.58 3.44
N LYS A 118 -1.95 1.82 3.04
CA LYS A 118 -2.35 2.90 3.95
C LYS A 118 -3.88 2.98 4.06
N TYR A 119 -4.39 2.84 5.28
CA TYR A 119 -5.81 2.99 5.61
C TYR A 119 -6.04 4.13 6.60
N ILE A 120 -7.29 4.55 6.76
CA ILE A 120 -7.75 5.47 7.80
C ILE A 120 -8.45 4.65 8.87
N ALA A 121 -7.97 4.71 10.12
CA ALA A 121 -8.63 4.11 11.26
C ALA A 121 -9.81 4.99 11.67
N VAL A 122 -11.02 4.44 11.63
CA VAL A 122 -12.25 5.18 11.93
C VAL A 122 -12.48 5.24 13.44
N ASN A 123 -12.94 6.38 13.96
CA ASN A 123 -13.08 6.64 15.41
C ASN A 123 -11.82 6.38 16.25
N ASN A 124 -10.62 6.47 15.66
CA ASN A 124 -9.36 6.06 16.31
C ASN A 124 -9.37 4.60 16.80
N ASP A 125 -10.07 3.71 16.09
CA ASP A 125 -10.10 2.26 16.33
C ASP A 125 -9.30 1.53 15.23
N ALA A 126 -8.11 1.04 15.57
CA ALA A 126 -7.23 0.29 14.69
C ALA A 126 -7.85 -1.02 14.19
N SER A 127 -8.89 -1.54 14.86
CA SER A 127 -9.64 -2.71 14.39
C SER A 127 -10.56 -2.38 13.21
N LYS A 128 -10.96 -1.11 13.04
CA LYS A 128 -11.90 -0.65 12.00
C LYS A 128 -11.24 0.39 11.10
N MET A 129 -11.11 0.08 9.81
CA MET A 129 -10.40 0.96 8.88
C MET A 129 -11.03 1.00 7.49
N THR A 130 -10.81 2.09 6.77
CA THR A 130 -11.29 2.28 5.40
C THR A 130 -10.21 2.93 4.52
N THR A 131 -10.43 2.97 3.21
CA THR A 131 -9.52 3.59 2.25
C THR A 131 -9.69 5.11 2.20
N LEU A 132 -8.58 5.81 2.00
CA LEU A 132 -8.56 7.24 1.70
C LEU A 132 -8.73 7.45 0.20
N ILE A 133 -9.86 8.00 -0.23
CA ILE A 133 -10.16 8.28 -1.64
C ILE A 133 -9.49 9.60 -2.07
N LYS A 134 -9.57 10.65 -1.25
CA LYS A 134 -9.04 11.98 -1.55
C LYS A 134 -8.31 12.58 -0.37
N GLU A 135 -7.13 13.16 -0.63
CA GLU A 135 -6.49 14.15 0.25
C GLU A 135 -5.84 15.22 -0.63
N GLN A 136 -6.34 16.44 -0.59
CA GLN A 136 -5.80 17.56 -1.34
C GLN A 136 -4.51 18.08 -0.69
N GLY A 137 -3.47 18.32 -1.52
CA GLY A 137 -2.23 18.94 -1.06
C GLY A 137 -2.49 20.34 -0.48
N GLY A 138 -1.72 20.75 0.53
CA GLY A 138 -1.97 21.98 1.30
C GLY A 138 -1.81 23.31 0.54
N GLY A 139 -1.43 23.28 -0.74
CA GLY A 139 -1.44 24.42 -1.67
C GLY A 139 -2.11 24.08 -3.02
N ALA A 140 -2.79 22.93 -3.12
CA ALA A 140 -3.56 22.57 -4.30
C ALA A 140 -4.97 23.15 -4.20
N GLU A 141 -5.56 23.48 -5.35
CA GLU A 141 -6.83 24.18 -5.48
C GLU A 141 -7.70 23.48 -6.52
N LYS A 142 -9.03 23.53 -6.37
CA LYS A 142 -9.99 23.13 -7.40
C LYS A 142 -10.92 24.30 -7.70
N THR A 143 -10.88 24.78 -8.93
CA THR A 143 -11.89 25.71 -9.44
C THR A 143 -13.14 24.95 -9.89
N LEU A 144 -14.33 25.46 -9.54
CA LEU A 144 -15.62 25.00 -10.05
C LEU A 144 -16.46 26.18 -10.54
N LYS A 145 -17.07 26.05 -11.73
CA LYS A 145 -18.13 26.94 -12.22
C LYS A 145 -19.51 26.45 -11.75
N GLU A 146 -20.52 27.32 -11.76
CA GLU A 146 -21.88 26.91 -11.42
C GLU A 146 -22.36 25.76 -12.34
N GLY A 147 -22.95 24.73 -11.73
CA GLY A 147 -23.38 23.50 -12.39
C GLY A 147 -22.27 22.46 -12.60
N GLU A 148 -21.00 22.83 -12.46
CA GLU A 148 -19.86 21.92 -12.62
C GLU A 148 -19.79 20.90 -11.47
N SER A 149 -19.42 19.67 -11.78
CA SER A 149 -19.18 18.59 -10.82
C SER A 149 -17.71 18.16 -10.85
N TRP A 150 -17.12 18.01 -9.67
CA TRP A 150 -15.78 17.46 -9.48
C TRP A 150 -15.89 15.97 -9.16
N ASP A 151 -15.32 15.13 -10.01
CA ASP A 151 -15.05 13.73 -9.68
C ASP A 151 -13.99 13.63 -8.57
N LEU A 152 -14.38 13.03 -7.45
CA LEU A 152 -13.51 12.80 -6.31
C LEU A 152 -12.82 11.43 -6.38
N GLY A 153 -13.37 10.49 -7.16
CA GLY A 153 -13.00 9.08 -7.24
C GLY A 153 -14.00 8.16 -6.53
N ASN A 154 -14.02 6.87 -6.89
CA ASN A 154 -14.91 5.85 -6.31
C ASN A 154 -16.41 6.25 -6.36
N ASP A 155 -16.82 6.84 -7.48
CA ASP A 155 -18.17 7.36 -7.78
C ASP A 155 -18.68 8.48 -6.85
N TYR A 156 -17.80 9.06 -6.02
CA TYR A 156 -18.09 10.29 -5.31
C TYR A 156 -17.89 11.51 -6.22
N SER A 157 -18.79 12.49 -6.13
CA SER A 157 -18.59 13.77 -6.77
C SER A 157 -19.12 14.93 -5.95
N LEU A 158 -18.45 16.08 -6.04
CA LEU A 158 -18.89 17.34 -5.43
C LEU A 158 -19.34 18.30 -6.51
N LYS A 159 -20.59 18.73 -6.47
CA LYS A 159 -21.16 19.69 -7.42
C LYS A 159 -21.24 21.07 -6.79
N LEU A 160 -20.79 22.09 -7.51
CA LEU A 160 -21.14 23.49 -7.22
C LEU A 160 -22.51 23.76 -7.85
N ASN A 161 -23.58 23.64 -7.07
CA ASN A 161 -24.93 23.66 -7.61
C ASN A 161 -25.43 25.08 -7.94
N GLN A 162 -25.09 26.08 -7.11
CA GLN A 162 -25.35 27.51 -7.36
C GLN A 162 -24.20 28.36 -6.79
N LEU A 163 -23.91 29.51 -7.43
CA LEU A 163 -22.88 30.45 -6.99
C LEU A 163 -23.34 31.91 -7.07
N ASP A 164 -23.61 32.52 -5.91
CA ASP A 164 -23.67 33.97 -5.80
C ASP A 164 -22.30 34.52 -5.39
N ALA A 165 -21.44 34.73 -6.39
CA ALA A 165 -20.10 35.27 -6.17
C ALA A 165 -20.07 36.77 -5.82
N ASP A 166 -21.18 37.51 -5.91
CA ASP A 166 -21.26 38.89 -5.40
C ASP A 166 -21.56 38.89 -3.90
N ALA A 167 -22.40 37.96 -3.43
CA ALA A 167 -22.71 37.75 -2.02
C ALA A 167 -21.75 36.76 -1.31
N GLY A 168 -20.75 36.22 -2.02
CA GLY A 168 -19.78 35.28 -1.46
C GLY A 168 -20.34 33.89 -1.09
N LYS A 169 -21.49 33.48 -1.65
CA LYS A 169 -22.20 32.26 -1.26
C LYS A 169 -22.11 31.17 -2.33
N ALA A 170 -21.70 29.97 -1.92
CA ALA A 170 -21.59 28.79 -2.79
C ALA A 170 -22.43 27.63 -2.24
N PHE A 171 -23.48 27.24 -2.97
CA PHE A 171 -24.29 26.07 -2.61
C PHE A 171 -23.67 24.82 -3.24
N VAL A 172 -23.19 23.90 -2.40
CA VAL A 172 -22.50 22.67 -2.81
C VAL A 172 -23.30 21.43 -2.43
N ILE A 173 -23.18 20.37 -3.22
CA ILE A 173 -23.85 19.09 -2.99
C ILE A 173 -22.85 17.96 -3.19
N LEU A 174 -22.75 17.05 -2.23
CA LEU A 174 -21.96 15.81 -2.32
C LEU A 174 -22.86 14.67 -2.81
N TYR A 175 -22.38 13.93 -3.81
CA TYR A 175 -23.03 12.76 -4.37
C TYR A 175 -22.16 11.50 -4.24
N LYS A 176 -22.80 10.34 -4.17
CA LYS A 176 -22.21 9.01 -4.38
C LYS A 176 -23.16 8.20 -5.26
N ASP A 177 -22.65 7.59 -6.33
CA ASP A 177 -23.44 6.84 -7.32
C ASP A 177 -24.59 7.65 -7.94
N GLY A 178 -24.44 8.99 -8.01
CA GLY A 178 -25.47 9.93 -8.46
C GLY A 178 -26.59 10.21 -7.44
N ILE A 179 -26.53 9.62 -6.25
CA ILE A 179 -27.45 9.86 -5.13
C ILE A 179 -26.86 10.97 -4.25
N GLU A 180 -27.69 11.94 -3.88
CA GLU A 180 -27.32 13.03 -2.97
C GLU A 180 -27.05 12.46 -1.57
N LEU A 181 -25.88 12.77 -1.02
CA LEU A 181 -25.49 12.40 0.34
C LEU A 181 -25.79 13.52 1.33
N ASP A 182 -25.35 14.73 1.01
CA ASP A 182 -25.55 15.93 1.83
C ASP A 182 -25.29 17.21 0.99
N SER A 183 -25.71 18.37 1.50
CA SER A 183 -25.54 19.67 0.83
C SER A 183 -25.43 20.83 1.82
N ASP A 184 -24.68 21.87 1.47
CA ASP A 184 -24.53 23.06 2.34
C ASP A 184 -24.25 24.35 1.55
N VAL A 185 -24.49 25.50 2.17
CA VAL A 185 -24.23 26.85 1.63
C VAL A 185 -23.04 27.47 2.34
N LEU A 186 -21.90 27.46 1.67
CA LEU A 186 -20.65 28.03 2.19
C LEU A 186 -20.60 29.55 2.01
N ASP A 187 -20.17 30.27 3.04
CA ASP A 187 -20.31 31.73 3.14
C ASP A 187 -18.97 32.45 3.39
N MET A 188 -18.47 33.16 2.37
CA MET A 188 -17.20 33.90 2.44
C MET A 188 -17.16 35.00 3.52
N ASP A 189 -18.31 35.53 3.95
CA ASP A 189 -18.42 36.55 5.01
C ASP A 189 -18.50 35.93 6.42
N GLY A 190 -18.57 34.60 6.52
CA GLY A 190 -18.63 33.85 7.77
C GLY A 190 -17.27 33.55 8.41
N THR A 191 -17.30 32.67 9.42
CA THR A 191 -16.10 32.07 10.02
C THR A 191 -15.50 31.00 9.10
N ASP A 192 -14.30 30.51 9.42
CA ASP A 192 -13.70 29.40 8.65
C ASP A 192 -14.49 28.08 8.77
N ASP A 193 -15.31 27.91 9.82
CA ASP A 193 -16.26 26.79 9.92
C ASP A 193 -17.48 27.01 8.99
N ASP A 194 -18.01 28.25 8.86
CA ASP A 194 -19.09 28.59 7.91
C ASP A 194 -18.64 28.51 6.42
N ARG A 195 -17.34 28.39 6.19
CA ARG A 195 -16.69 28.19 4.89
C ARG A 195 -16.30 26.74 4.63
N ALA A 196 -16.51 25.85 5.59
CA ALA A 196 -16.18 24.43 5.49
C ALA A 196 -17.45 23.58 5.32
N PHE A 197 -17.47 22.73 4.30
CA PHE A 197 -18.50 21.69 4.17
C PHE A 197 -17.93 20.39 4.75
N ILE A 198 -18.53 19.90 5.84
CA ILE A 198 -18.10 18.73 6.60
C ILE A 198 -19.27 17.78 6.74
N VAL A 199 -19.17 16.58 6.17
CA VAL A 199 -20.25 15.59 6.18
C VAL A 199 -19.91 14.42 7.10
N LYS A 200 -20.91 14.03 7.89
CA LYS A 200 -20.88 12.94 8.88
C LYS A 200 -22.00 11.94 8.60
N ASP A 201 -21.79 10.69 8.99
CA ASP A 201 -22.83 9.65 8.96
C ASP A 201 -22.50 8.54 9.97
N ASP A 202 -23.46 7.68 10.26
CA ASP A 202 -23.33 6.56 11.20
C ASP A 202 -22.76 5.33 10.47
N LEU A 203 -21.46 5.07 10.63
CA LEU A 203 -20.70 4.14 9.79
C LEU A 203 -20.11 2.98 10.60
N ALA A 204 -20.41 1.74 10.21
CA ALA A 204 -19.95 0.52 10.89
C ALA A 204 -20.19 0.49 12.42
N GLY A 205 -21.30 1.11 12.89
CA GLY A 205 -21.64 1.25 14.31
C GLY A 205 -20.74 2.25 15.04
N ILE A 206 -20.37 3.33 14.36
CA ILE A 206 -19.73 4.54 14.89
C ILE A 206 -20.63 5.71 14.49
N ASP A 207 -21.14 6.43 15.47
CA ASP A 207 -22.02 7.57 15.23
C ASP A 207 -21.20 8.82 14.83
N ASP A 208 -21.81 9.74 14.06
CA ASP A 208 -21.21 11.06 13.71
C ASP A 208 -19.82 11.00 13.00
N LEU A 209 -19.50 9.92 12.27
CA LEU A 209 -18.19 9.76 11.65
C LEU A 209 -18.01 10.71 10.45
N VAL A 210 -17.06 11.65 10.58
CA VAL A 210 -16.63 12.52 9.46
C VAL A 210 -16.04 11.67 8.34
N TYR A 211 -16.66 11.71 7.16
CA TYR A 211 -16.16 11.01 5.97
C TYR A 211 -15.79 11.95 4.81
N PHE A 212 -16.31 13.19 4.80
CA PHE A 212 -15.96 14.21 3.80
C PHE A 212 -15.71 15.57 4.45
N VAL A 213 -14.71 16.30 3.93
CA VAL A 213 -14.39 17.69 4.28
C VAL A 213 -13.99 18.42 3.00
N THR A 214 -14.42 19.66 2.81
CA THR A 214 -13.85 20.63 1.85
C THR A 214 -14.05 22.07 2.34
N TYR A 215 -13.35 23.03 1.74
CA TYR A 215 -13.33 24.43 2.18
C TYR A 215 -13.43 25.41 1.01
N LEU A 216 -14.27 26.44 1.14
CA LEU A 216 -14.38 27.55 0.21
C LEU A 216 -13.27 28.59 0.46
N GLU A 217 -12.21 28.56 -0.35
CA GLU A 217 -11.10 29.53 -0.26
C GLU A 217 -11.50 30.91 -0.78
N ASN A 218 -12.22 30.96 -1.91
CA ASN A 218 -12.61 32.21 -2.53
C ASN A 218 -13.76 32.03 -3.53
N THR A 219 -14.49 33.11 -3.80
CA THR A 219 -15.38 33.25 -4.95
C THR A 219 -14.87 34.34 -5.88
N PHE A 220 -14.96 34.13 -7.19
CA PHE A 220 -14.53 35.10 -8.19
C PHE A 220 -15.66 35.40 -9.17
N LYS A 221 -15.78 36.67 -9.57
CA LYS A 221 -16.68 37.13 -10.62
C LYS A 221 -16.02 38.18 -11.49
N SER A 222 -16.21 38.05 -12.80
CA SER A 222 -15.90 39.05 -13.82
C SER A 222 -17.13 39.31 -14.70
N THR A 223 -16.99 40.11 -15.75
CA THR A 223 -18.06 40.33 -16.74
C THR A 223 -18.42 39.10 -17.57
N SER A 224 -17.57 38.06 -17.58
CA SER A 224 -17.76 36.87 -18.42
C SER A 224 -17.56 35.53 -17.70
N GLU A 225 -17.04 35.53 -16.48
CA GLU A 225 -16.78 34.30 -15.71
C GLU A 225 -17.19 34.46 -14.25
N SER A 226 -17.68 33.38 -13.64
CA SER A 226 -17.89 33.25 -12.20
C SER A 226 -17.49 31.84 -11.77
N PHE A 227 -16.76 31.71 -10.66
CA PHE A 227 -16.32 30.42 -10.12
C PHE A 227 -16.01 30.48 -8.62
N ALA A 228 -16.05 29.33 -7.97
CA ALA A 228 -15.52 29.13 -6.62
C ALA A 228 -14.16 28.43 -6.68
N ILE A 229 -13.31 28.68 -5.67
CA ILE A 229 -12.05 27.96 -5.42
C ILE A 229 -12.22 27.13 -4.15
N LEU A 230 -12.05 25.80 -4.28
CA LEU A 230 -12.13 24.86 -3.18
C LEU A 230 -10.75 24.31 -2.80
N LYS A 231 -10.52 24.17 -1.49
CA LYS A 231 -9.27 23.69 -0.89
C LYS A 231 -9.53 22.67 0.22
N TYR A 232 -8.44 22.06 0.67
CA TYR A 232 -8.39 21.17 1.84
C TYR A 232 -9.31 19.94 1.79
N THR A 233 -9.70 19.53 0.57
CA THR A 233 -10.63 18.41 0.35
C THR A 233 -10.07 17.09 0.85
N TRP A 234 -10.86 16.36 1.64
CA TRP A 234 -10.52 15.06 2.20
C TRP A 234 -11.75 14.15 2.15
N LEU A 235 -11.57 12.90 1.73
CA LEU A 235 -12.64 11.92 1.56
C LEU A 235 -12.13 10.51 1.87
N ILE A 236 -12.88 9.77 2.69
CA ILE A 236 -12.75 8.31 2.87
C ILE A 236 -13.93 7.57 2.24
N ASP A 237 -13.72 6.29 1.94
CA ASP A 237 -14.81 5.41 1.52
C ASP A 237 -15.72 5.10 2.73
N LYS A 238 -16.99 5.51 2.63
CA LYS A 238 -17.98 5.28 3.70
C LYS A 238 -18.54 3.85 3.69
N ASP A 239 -18.56 3.22 2.52
CA ASP A 239 -19.27 1.97 2.26
C ASP A 239 -18.38 0.75 2.56
N ASN A 240 -17.06 0.90 2.45
CA ASN A 240 -16.08 -0.19 2.59
C ASN A 240 -15.25 -0.14 3.88
N VAL A 241 -15.89 -0.29 5.05
CA VAL A 241 -15.17 -0.43 6.33
C VAL A 241 -14.72 -1.88 6.57
N ILE A 242 -13.40 -2.08 6.59
CA ILE A 242 -12.72 -3.32 6.96
C ILE A 242 -12.71 -3.44 8.49
N THR A 243 -13.01 -4.62 9.04
CA THR A 243 -12.89 -4.92 10.47
C THR A 243 -11.96 -6.11 10.70
N ILE A 244 -10.92 -5.94 11.53
CA ILE A 244 -9.98 -6.99 11.94
C ILE A 244 -10.30 -7.44 13.36
N LYS A 245 -10.37 -8.74 13.57
CA LYS A 245 -10.74 -9.37 14.84
C LYS A 245 -9.67 -10.34 15.30
N LYS A 246 -9.58 -10.51 16.62
CA LYS A 246 -8.75 -11.54 17.26
C LYS A 246 -9.12 -12.92 16.71
N GLY A 247 -8.14 -13.59 16.10
CA GLY A 247 -8.31 -14.89 15.47
C GLY A 247 -8.30 -14.87 13.93
N ASP A 248 -8.48 -13.70 13.30
CA ASP A 248 -8.37 -13.54 11.85
C ASP A 248 -6.97 -13.91 11.35
N LYS A 249 -6.90 -14.46 10.13
CA LYS A 249 -5.67 -14.99 9.52
C LYS A 249 -5.27 -14.22 8.27
N PHE A 250 -3.96 -14.05 8.10
CA PHE A 250 -3.33 -13.38 6.97
C PHE A 250 -2.11 -14.23 6.58
N GLY A 251 -2.30 -15.13 5.60
CA GLY A 251 -1.40 -16.27 5.36
C GLY A 251 -1.16 -17.12 6.62
N LEU A 252 0.10 -17.22 7.04
CA LEU A 252 0.53 -17.95 8.23
C LEU A 252 0.38 -17.12 9.52
N LEU A 253 0.25 -15.80 9.41
CA LEU A 253 0.02 -14.90 10.53
C LEU A 253 -1.44 -14.96 11.00
N LYS A 254 -1.63 -14.69 12.29
CA LYS A 254 -2.96 -14.60 12.90
C LYS A 254 -2.99 -13.47 13.90
N CYS A 255 -4.04 -12.65 13.82
CA CYS A 255 -4.32 -11.60 14.79
C CYS A 255 -4.45 -12.22 16.19
N LYS A 256 -3.53 -11.85 17.09
CA LYS A 256 -3.52 -12.31 18.48
C LYS A 256 -4.22 -11.33 19.40
N ASP A 257 -4.12 -10.04 19.09
CA ASP A 257 -4.74 -8.98 19.88
C ASP A 257 -4.91 -7.70 19.07
N VAL A 258 -5.92 -6.90 19.44
CA VAL A 258 -6.23 -5.60 18.85
C VAL A 258 -6.62 -4.65 19.98
N SER A 259 -6.16 -3.42 19.89
CA SER A 259 -6.46 -2.30 20.80
C SER A 259 -6.98 -1.12 19.98
N GLU A 260 -7.44 -0.07 20.64
CA GLU A 260 -7.87 1.19 20.02
C GLU A 260 -6.82 1.70 19.01
N ASN A 261 -5.53 1.65 19.31
CA ASN A 261 -4.50 2.25 18.47
C ASN A 261 -3.52 1.25 17.84
N TRP A 262 -3.66 -0.08 18.01
CA TRP A 262 -2.70 -1.05 17.44
C TRP A 262 -3.28 -2.44 17.16
N ILE A 263 -2.63 -3.17 16.24
CA ILE A 263 -2.87 -4.57 15.93
C ILE A 263 -1.57 -5.37 16.13
N ASN A 264 -1.65 -6.52 16.82
CA ASN A 264 -0.53 -7.45 16.97
C ASN A 264 -0.92 -8.82 16.42
N MET A 265 -0.13 -9.31 15.47
CA MET A 265 -0.28 -10.61 14.83
C MET A 265 0.98 -11.44 15.07
N SER A 266 0.84 -12.77 15.08
CA SER A 266 2.01 -13.64 14.95
C SER A 266 1.66 -14.96 14.30
N ASN A 267 2.66 -15.68 13.80
CA ASN A 267 2.47 -16.95 13.12
C ASN A 267 1.63 -17.94 13.97
N ASP A 268 0.68 -18.64 13.33
CA ASP A 268 -0.16 -19.65 13.98
C ASP A 268 0.33 -21.10 13.73
N VAL A 269 1.43 -21.24 12.99
CA VAL A 269 2.14 -22.49 12.69
C VAL A 269 3.65 -22.25 12.78
N VAL A 270 4.43 -23.31 12.93
CA VAL A 270 5.90 -23.27 12.80
C VAL A 270 6.27 -22.88 11.36
N ILE A 271 7.33 -22.08 11.18
CA ILE A 271 7.86 -21.70 9.87
C ILE A 271 9.30 -22.21 9.78
N THR A 272 9.57 -23.09 8.82
CA THR A 272 10.94 -23.53 8.50
C THR A 272 11.50 -22.65 7.39
N LEU A 273 12.59 -21.95 7.66
CA LEU A 273 13.34 -21.19 6.67
C LEU A 273 14.17 -22.15 5.82
N GLU A 274 13.55 -22.72 4.78
CA GLU A 274 14.23 -23.60 3.82
C GLU A 274 15.40 -22.88 3.15
N MET A 275 16.57 -23.54 3.07
CA MET A 275 17.81 -22.97 2.53
C MET A 275 17.76 -22.80 1.00
N ASP A 276 18.36 -21.73 0.48
CA ASP A 276 18.38 -21.38 -0.96
C ASP A 276 16.97 -21.22 -1.58
N ASN A 277 15.97 -20.85 -0.76
CA ASN A 277 14.56 -20.90 -1.13
C ASN A 277 13.76 -19.67 -0.66
N THR A 278 12.52 -19.57 -1.17
CA THR A 278 11.52 -18.57 -0.83
C THR A 278 10.47 -19.19 0.09
N VAL A 279 10.24 -18.58 1.26
CA VAL A 279 9.28 -19.07 2.27
C VAL A 279 8.24 -18.00 2.57
N TYR A 280 7.05 -18.16 2.00
CA TYR A 280 5.91 -17.25 2.18
C TYR A 280 5.30 -17.35 3.58
N PHE A 281 4.94 -16.20 4.17
CA PHE A 281 4.25 -16.12 5.45
C PHE A 281 3.01 -15.21 5.42
N THR A 282 2.86 -14.35 4.41
CA THR A 282 1.58 -13.88 3.88
C THR A 282 1.50 -14.26 2.40
N ASP A 283 0.40 -13.96 1.70
CA ASP A 283 0.31 -14.30 0.26
C ASP A 283 1.22 -13.39 -0.62
N ASP A 284 1.64 -12.22 -0.12
CA ASP A 284 2.57 -11.29 -0.79
C ASP A 284 3.99 -11.29 -0.19
N TRP A 285 4.13 -11.59 1.11
CA TRP A 285 5.39 -11.45 1.86
C TRP A 285 6.04 -12.79 2.17
N TYR A 286 7.36 -12.85 1.94
CA TYR A 286 8.17 -14.05 2.09
C TYR A 286 9.54 -13.75 2.70
N PHE A 287 10.18 -14.75 3.29
CA PHE A 287 11.62 -14.75 3.52
C PHE A 287 12.36 -15.33 2.32
N GLN A 288 13.45 -14.70 1.90
CA GLN A 288 14.46 -15.32 1.05
C GLN A 288 15.64 -15.74 1.93
N THR A 289 16.10 -16.98 1.78
CA THR A 289 17.33 -17.48 2.41
C THR A 289 18.46 -17.59 1.38
N SER A 290 19.70 -17.66 1.87
CA SER A 290 20.85 -18.18 1.13
C SER A 290 20.99 -19.69 1.32
N LYS A 291 21.97 -20.29 0.62
CA LYS A 291 22.49 -21.63 0.95
C LYS A 291 22.98 -21.70 2.39
N ALA A 292 22.93 -22.90 2.98
CA ALA A 292 23.54 -23.21 4.26
C ALA A 292 25.04 -22.84 4.30
N SER A 293 25.53 -22.46 5.48
CA SER A 293 26.93 -22.07 5.73
C SER A 293 27.44 -20.95 4.81
N LYS A 294 26.57 -19.97 4.51
CA LYS A 294 26.91 -18.70 3.86
C LYS A 294 26.87 -17.48 4.79
N GLY A 295 26.29 -17.63 5.98
CA GLY A 295 26.46 -16.71 7.09
C GLY A 295 27.72 -17.05 7.91
N THR A 296 28.00 -16.20 8.88
CA THR A 296 29.07 -16.36 9.87
C THR A 296 28.82 -17.63 10.71
N ASN A 297 29.87 -18.21 11.30
CA ASN A 297 29.78 -19.35 12.23
C ASN A 297 29.00 -20.59 11.70
N GLY A 298 28.90 -20.76 10.38
CA GLY A 298 28.17 -21.86 9.74
C GLY A 298 26.71 -21.59 9.43
N GLY A 299 26.19 -20.41 9.78
CA GLY A 299 24.80 -19.99 9.54
C GLY A 299 24.49 -19.59 8.09
N TYR A 300 23.47 -18.77 7.90
CA TYR A 300 22.92 -18.38 6.61
C TYR A 300 22.51 -16.90 6.60
N LEU A 301 22.28 -16.37 5.40
CA LEU A 301 21.80 -15.01 5.19
C LEU A 301 20.31 -15.05 4.86
N PHE A 302 19.53 -14.10 5.38
CA PHE A 302 18.09 -14.03 5.12
C PHE A 302 17.54 -12.60 5.18
N TYR A 303 16.42 -12.38 4.51
CA TYR A 303 15.67 -11.11 4.52
C TYR A 303 14.20 -11.34 4.16
N PRO A 304 13.25 -10.54 4.67
CA PRO A 304 11.89 -10.49 4.17
C PRO A 304 11.85 -9.71 2.86
N ALA A 305 10.90 -10.04 1.99
CA ALA A 305 10.65 -9.35 0.75
C ALA A 305 9.20 -9.53 0.30
N MET A 306 8.81 -8.72 -0.68
CA MET A 306 7.60 -8.90 -1.47
C MET A 306 7.92 -8.64 -2.95
N GLU A 307 7.05 -9.08 -3.86
CA GLU A 307 7.10 -8.64 -5.26
C GLU A 307 6.01 -7.62 -5.55
N VAL A 308 6.37 -6.57 -6.29
CA VAL A 308 5.43 -5.60 -6.84
C VAL A 308 5.33 -5.88 -8.33
N ILE A 309 4.15 -6.28 -8.79
CA ILE A 309 3.86 -6.62 -10.19
C ILE A 309 3.33 -5.38 -10.90
N PHE A 310 3.88 -5.06 -12.07
CA PHE A 310 3.42 -3.97 -12.93
C PHE A 310 2.68 -4.55 -14.13
N GLU A 311 1.36 -4.32 -14.18
CA GLU A 311 0.59 -4.54 -15.40
C GLU A 311 0.87 -3.38 -16.36
N MET A 312 1.68 -3.63 -17.40
CA MET A 312 1.85 -2.68 -18.49
C MET A 312 0.66 -2.80 -19.45
N GLU A 313 -0.21 -1.79 -19.47
CA GLU A 313 -1.12 -1.60 -20.59
C GLU A 313 -0.28 -1.30 -21.84
N ASN A 314 -0.22 -2.26 -22.77
CA ASN A 314 0.41 -2.05 -24.06
C ASN A 314 -0.39 -1.02 -24.87
N GLU A 315 0.02 0.26 -24.83
CA GLU A 315 -0.37 1.22 -25.85
C GLU A 315 0.07 0.68 -27.22
N ASN A 316 -0.89 0.57 -28.14
CA ASN A 316 -0.59 0.18 -29.52
C ASN A 316 0.27 1.26 -30.17
N VAL A 317 1.58 1.02 -30.24
CA VAL A 317 2.53 1.90 -30.95
C VAL A 317 2.14 1.93 -32.43
N VAL A 318 1.52 3.04 -32.85
CA VAL A 318 1.28 3.33 -34.26
C VAL A 318 2.62 3.69 -34.89
N GLU A 319 3.18 2.76 -35.68
CA GLU A 319 4.41 3.01 -36.44
C GLU A 319 4.23 4.18 -37.42
N PHE A 320 4.81 5.33 -37.09
CA PHE A 320 5.05 6.39 -38.08
C PHE A 320 6.40 6.16 -38.76
N SER A 321 6.33 5.77 -40.03
CA SER A 321 7.48 5.63 -40.92
C SER A 321 8.31 6.92 -40.98
N SER A 322 9.62 6.79 -40.77
CA SER A 322 10.60 7.88 -40.95
C SER A 322 11.55 7.58 -42.11
N SER A 323 11.95 8.65 -42.81
CA SER A 323 12.86 8.67 -43.97
C SER A 323 13.50 10.07 -44.04
N PRO A 324 14.70 10.24 -44.63
CA PRO A 324 15.86 10.41 -43.74
C PRO A 324 16.76 11.64 -44.03
N GLU A 325 17.77 11.80 -43.17
CA GLU A 325 19.04 12.51 -43.34
C GLU A 325 19.09 14.04 -43.53
N SER A 326 19.82 14.70 -42.62
CA SER A 326 20.98 15.54 -42.96
C SER A 326 21.94 15.70 -41.77
N ASP A 327 23.25 15.65 -42.04
CA ASP A 327 24.37 15.54 -41.08
C ASP A 327 24.85 16.95 -40.56
N PRO A 328 26.02 17.18 -39.90
CA PRO A 328 26.05 17.86 -38.61
C PRO A 328 26.87 19.18 -38.61
N GLU A 329 26.91 19.90 -37.48
CA GLU A 329 27.99 20.88 -37.25
C GLU A 329 28.36 21.05 -35.75
N LEU A 330 29.65 21.25 -35.48
CA LEU A 330 30.26 21.29 -34.14
C LEU A 330 30.23 22.69 -33.50
N VAL A 331 30.19 22.75 -32.16
CA VAL A 331 31.09 23.66 -31.39
C VAL A 331 31.49 23.01 -30.03
N ASN A 332 32.76 23.16 -29.65
CA ASN A 332 33.34 22.98 -28.29
C ASN A 332 32.70 23.98 -27.27
N GLU A 333 32.98 24.08 -25.96
CA GLU A 333 33.97 23.60 -24.97
C GLU A 333 33.29 23.84 -23.57
N ALA A 334 33.72 23.44 -22.37
CA ALA A 334 35.01 23.04 -21.83
C ALA A 334 34.82 22.19 -20.54
N ALA A 335 35.88 21.54 -20.07
CA ALA A 335 35.88 20.74 -18.84
C ALA A 335 36.27 21.54 -17.58
N SER A 336 35.83 21.07 -16.41
CA SER A 336 36.48 21.32 -15.12
C SER A 336 36.45 20.06 -14.25
N GLN A 337 37.50 19.85 -13.46
CA GLN A 337 37.83 18.57 -12.80
C GLN A 337 37.55 18.59 -11.29
N ALA A 338 37.82 17.42 -10.67
CA ALA A 338 38.21 17.18 -9.27
C ALA A 338 37.12 16.58 -8.35
N LYS A 339 37.43 15.64 -7.45
CA LYS A 339 38.64 14.78 -7.27
C LYS A 339 38.31 13.66 -6.27
N ALA A 340 38.67 12.41 -6.56
CA ALA A 340 38.61 11.32 -5.59
C ALA A 340 39.86 11.30 -4.68
N ALA A 341 39.72 10.75 -3.48
CA ALA A 341 40.83 10.51 -2.55
C ALA A 341 40.78 9.07 -2.01
N VAL A 342 41.95 8.43 -1.97
CA VAL A 342 42.21 7.05 -1.52
C VAL A 342 43.16 7.12 -0.33
N ILE A 343 43.04 6.22 0.66
CA ILE A 343 44.06 5.95 1.69
C ILE A 343 44.14 4.44 1.99
N GLU A 344 45.38 3.96 2.20
CA GLU A 344 45.88 2.59 2.38
C GLU A 344 46.81 2.57 3.63
N ASP A 345 47.14 1.47 4.33
CA ASP A 345 46.69 0.06 4.44
C ASP A 345 47.30 -0.53 5.75
N ALA A 346 46.77 -1.62 6.32
CA ALA A 346 47.53 -2.59 7.16
C ALA A 346 46.72 -3.82 7.66
N ALA A 347 47.31 -5.02 7.52
CA ALA A 347 46.94 -6.28 8.21
C ALA A 347 47.93 -6.60 9.38
N PRO A 348 47.81 -7.68 10.19
CA PRO A 348 48.07 -9.08 9.74
C PRO A 348 47.30 -10.26 10.43
N GLU A 349 47.33 -11.44 9.77
CA GLU A 349 47.31 -12.89 10.19
C GLU A 349 46.63 -13.40 11.51
N SER A 350 46.07 -14.63 11.69
CA SER A 350 46.40 -15.98 11.16
C SER A 350 45.34 -17.10 11.47
N SER A 351 45.29 -18.19 10.65
CA SER A 351 44.90 -19.62 10.92
C SER A 351 43.56 -20.05 11.62
N SER A 352 42.96 -21.26 11.47
CA SER A 352 42.90 -22.34 10.44
C SER A 352 41.99 -23.53 10.88
N ILE A 353 41.34 -24.28 9.93
CA ILE A 353 40.72 -25.65 10.07
C ILE A 353 39.41 -25.73 10.94
N GLY A 354 38.35 -26.53 10.66
CA GLY A 354 38.05 -27.58 9.65
C GLY A 354 36.55 -27.97 9.64
N ALA A 355 36.14 -29.01 8.90
CA ALA A 355 34.76 -29.18 8.37
C ALA A 355 33.93 -30.42 8.83
N ASN A 356 32.65 -30.45 8.36
CA ASN A 356 31.64 -31.54 8.24
C ASN A 356 30.41 -31.39 9.18
N SER A 357 29.13 -31.64 8.84
CA SER A 357 28.31 -31.96 7.63
C SER A 357 27.30 -33.08 7.96
N ALA A 358 25.97 -32.84 7.93
CA ALA A 358 24.92 -33.76 7.42
C ALA A 358 23.44 -33.28 7.65
N ASN A 359 22.74 -33.01 6.53
CA ASN A 359 21.35 -33.37 6.12
C ASN A 359 20.25 -33.73 7.18
N TYR A 360 19.10 -33.04 7.22
CA TYR A 360 17.89 -33.06 6.31
C TYR A 360 17.00 -34.33 6.46
N GLU A 361 15.65 -34.35 6.39
CA GLU A 361 14.66 -33.74 5.45
C GLU A 361 13.20 -33.73 6.08
N PRO A 362 12.04 -33.41 5.40
CA PRO A 362 11.24 -32.23 5.81
C PRO A 362 9.68 -32.43 5.97
N ALA A 363 8.95 -31.30 5.87
CA ALA A 363 7.57 -30.98 6.28
C ALA A 363 6.35 -31.56 5.50
N GLU A 364 5.13 -31.21 5.98
CA GLU A 364 3.83 -31.29 5.28
C GLU A 364 3.04 -29.95 5.36
N GLU A 365 1.96 -29.81 4.57
CA GLU A 365 1.67 -28.57 3.81
C GLU A 365 0.18 -28.06 3.85
N ILE A 366 -0.03 -26.77 3.49
CA ILE A 366 -1.28 -26.11 2.98
C ILE A 366 -2.42 -25.70 3.96
N ARG A 367 -2.95 -24.46 3.81
CA ARG A 367 -4.35 -24.06 3.42
C ARG A 367 -4.61 -22.54 3.65
N SER A 368 -4.91 -21.82 2.56
CA SER A 368 -5.20 -20.36 2.49
C SER A 368 -6.60 -19.96 3.02
N SER A 369 -6.81 -18.67 3.35
CA SER A 369 -8.09 -18.10 3.80
C SER A 369 -8.34 -16.67 3.28
N ALA A 370 -9.64 -16.34 3.10
CA ALA A 370 -10.26 -15.11 2.58
C ALA A 370 -9.43 -13.81 2.48
N SER A 371 -9.44 -13.21 1.28
CA SER A 371 -8.83 -11.92 0.95
C SER A 371 -9.57 -10.71 1.55
N ILE A 372 -8.82 -9.77 2.12
CA ILE A 372 -9.31 -8.41 2.43
C ILE A 372 -9.68 -7.69 1.12
N PRO A 373 -10.72 -6.83 1.07
CA PRO A 373 -10.92 -5.93 -0.07
C PRO A 373 -9.64 -5.13 -0.38
N GLY A 374 -9.19 -5.14 -1.64
CA GLY A 374 -7.90 -4.57 -2.05
C GLY A 374 -6.69 -5.53 -1.90
N PHE A 375 -6.89 -6.77 -1.46
CA PHE A 375 -5.90 -7.86 -1.44
C PHE A 375 -6.04 -8.81 -2.64
N LEU A 376 -6.83 -8.43 -3.66
CA LEU A 376 -6.83 -9.13 -4.94
C LEU A 376 -5.65 -8.65 -5.78
N SER A 377 -4.54 -9.38 -5.70
CA SER A 377 -3.70 -9.55 -6.90
C SER A 377 -4.57 -10.14 -8.01
N MET A 378 -4.48 -9.64 -9.24
CA MET A 378 -5.40 -9.95 -10.35
C MET A 378 -5.20 -11.35 -10.97
N THR A 379 -4.99 -12.38 -10.15
CA THR A 379 -4.82 -13.78 -10.58
C THR A 379 -6.13 -14.52 -10.83
N ALA A 380 -7.21 -13.79 -11.15
CA ALA A 380 -8.57 -14.31 -11.28
C ALA A 380 -9.13 -14.35 -12.72
N ILE A 381 -8.32 -14.65 -13.74
CA ILE A 381 -8.80 -15.23 -15.01
C ILE A 381 -7.86 -16.35 -15.48
N ALA A 382 -8.22 -17.62 -15.26
CA ALA A 382 -7.92 -18.75 -16.16
C ALA A 382 -8.43 -20.13 -15.63
N SER A 383 -9.75 -20.34 -15.49
CA SER A 383 -10.36 -21.70 -15.57
C SER A 383 -11.89 -21.71 -15.38
N LEU A 384 -12.66 -21.24 -16.37
CA LEU A 384 -14.11 -21.51 -16.40
C LEU A 384 -14.70 -21.73 -17.82
N VAL A 385 -14.15 -22.69 -18.56
CA VAL A 385 -14.85 -23.27 -19.73
C VAL A 385 -14.65 -24.78 -19.78
N PHE A 386 -15.42 -25.55 -19.01
CA PHE A 386 -15.60 -26.98 -19.29
C PHE A 386 -16.92 -27.56 -18.74
N ALA A 387 -18.05 -27.08 -19.27
CA ALA A 387 -19.35 -27.74 -19.09
C ALA A 387 -20.34 -27.36 -20.20
N LEU A 388 -20.30 -28.03 -21.35
CA LEU A 388 -21.44 -28.10 -22.30
C LEU A 388 -21.21 -29.17 -23.40
N PHE A 389 -21.08 -30.46 -23.03
CA PHE A 389 -21.14 -31.54 -24.05
C PHE A 389 -21.65 -32.91 -23.56
N ILE A 390 -22.70 -32.96 -22.73
CA ILE A 390 -23.58 -34.14 -22.69
C ILE A 390 -25.04 -33.69 -22.60
N LEU A 391 -25.73 -33.63 -23.75
CA LEU A 391 -27.02 -34.32 -23.90
C LEU A 391 -27.47 -34.41 -25.37
N LYS A 392 -28.04 -35.58 -25.70
CA LYS A 392 -28.99 -35.82 -26.79
C LYS A 392 -28.47 -36.03 -28.23
N CYS A 393 -27.99 -37.25 -28.48
CA CYS A 393 -28.36 -38.01 -29.68
C CYS A 393 -28.53 -39.50 -29.32
N ARG A 394 -29.79 -39.92 -29.09
CA ARG A 394 -30.19 -41.33 -29.11
C ARG A 394 -31.68 -41.48 -29.47
N VAL A 395 -31.92 -41.34 -30.76
CA VAL A 395 -32.92 -42.02 -31.58
C VAL A 395 -32.08 -42.32 -32.85
N ASP A 396 -31.96 -43.54 -33.35
CA ASP A 396 -32.84 -44.70 -33.23
C ASP A 396 -32.57 -45.69 -32.07
#